data_AF-A0A820M846-F1
#
_entry.id   AF-A0A820M846-F1
#
_cell.length_a   1.000
_cell.length_b   1.000
_cell.length_c   1.000
_cell.angle_alpha   90.00
_cell.angle_beta   90.00
_cell.angle_gamma   90.00
#
_symmetry.space_group_name_H-M   'P 1'
#
loop_
_entity.id
_entity.type
_entity.pdbx_description
1 polymer ?
#
loop_
_entity_poly.entity_id
_entity_poly.type
_entity_poly.pdbx_seq_one_letter_code
_entity_poly.pdbx_strand_id
1 'polypeptide(L)'
;YKTPPAFLSDLLPDTIVANDVYLFLDARKNSTKLISDCSEKFHYTPETVEDDINNTRWPPYIVFGDELIKTWYSSSYPQEYARVPRLYICEFCLKYMKCEQVYDRHRKKCQTFHPPANEIYHKDDLSVFEVDGNINRIYCQNLCLLAKL
;
A
#
# COMPACT_ATOMS: atom_id res chain seq x y z
N TYR A 1 37.35 6.50 -10.65
CA TYR A 1 36.63 5.31 -11.13
C TYR A 1 36.78 4.21 -10.08
N LYS A 2 35.70 3.83 -9.38
CA LYS A 2 35.75 2.77 -8.35
C LYS A 2 35.51 1.43 -9.05
N THR A 3 36.48 0.53 -8.96
CA THR A 3 36.38 -0.84 -9.47
C THR A 3 35.29 -1.60 -8.71
N PRO A 4 34.44 -2.40 -9.40
CA PRO A 4 33.46 -3.24 -8.73
C PRO A 4 34.16 -4.31 -7.87
N PRO A 5 33.52 -4.79 -6.79
CA PRO A 5 34.09 -5.84 -5.95
C PRO A 5 34.34 -7.12 -6.76
N ALA A 6 35.55 -7.69 -6.61
CA ALA A 6 36.09 -8.78 -7.42
C ALA A 6 35.21 -10.04 -7.49
N PHE A 7 34.28 -10.24 -6.56
CA PHE A 7 33.37 -11.38 -6.56
C PHE A 7 32.33 -11.35 -7.69
N LEU A 8 32.06 -10.18 -8.29
CA LEU A 8 31.05 -10.05 -9.35
C LEU A 8 31.62 -10.23 -10.77
N SER A 9 32.93 -10.11 -10.99
CA SER A 9 33.51 -10.19 -12.34
C SER A 9 33.47 -11.59 -12.94
N ASP A 10 33.57 -12.62 -12.10
CA ASP A 10 33.78 -14.01 -12.54
C ASP A 10 32.46 -14.75 -12.86
N LEU A 11 31.32 -14.10 -12.62
CA LEU A 11 29.97 -14.65 -12.78
C LEU A 11 29.13 -13.92 -13.82
N LEU A 12 29.66 -12.83 -14.39
CA LEU A 12 28.96 -12.02 -15.38
C LEU A 12 29.41 -12.43 -16.78
N PRO A 13 28.48 -12.68 -17.72
CA PRO A 13 28.81 -12.91 -19.12
C PRO A 13 29.70 -11.81 -19.70
N ASP A 14 30.58 -12.17 -20.63
CA ASP A 14 31.55 -11.26 -21.28
C ASP A 14 30.90 -10.04 -21.98
N THR A 15 29.58 -10.09 -22.22
CA THR A 15 28.80 -9.00 -22.82
C THR A 15 28.44 -7.89 -21.83
N ILE A 16 28.64 -8.08 -20.52
CA ILE A 16 28.28 -7.12 -19.48
C ILE A 16 29.50 -6.27 -19.13
N VAL A 17 29.41 -4.97 -19.34
CA VAL A 17 30.50 -4.02 -19.10
C VAL A 17 30.41 -3.46 -17.67
N ALA A 18 31.52 -2.97 -17.12
CA ALA A 18 31.56 -2.37 -15.78
C ALA A 18 30.53 -1.24 -15.58
N ASN A 19 30.17 -0.53 -16.66
CA ASN A 19 29.13 0.50 -16.63
C ASN A 19 27.72 -0.09 -16.39
N ASP A 20 27.43 -1.26 -16.94
CA ASP A 20 26.14 -1.94 -16.75
C ASP A 20 25.98 -2.41 -15.30
N VAL A 21 27.07 -2.91 -14.71
CA VAL A 21 27.13 -3.28 -13.29
C VAL A 21 26.90 -2.05 -12.40
N TYR A 22 27.53 -0.92 -12.73
CA TYR A 22 27.32 0.32 -11.99
C TYR A 22 25.87 0.79 -12.08
N LEU A 23 25.29 0.80 -13.29
CA LEU A 23 23.90 1.19 -13.52
C LEU A 23 22.93 0.30 -12.73
N PHE A 24 23.15 -1.01 -12.71
CA PHE A 24 22.35 -1.95 -11.93
C PHE A 24 22.43 -1.68 -10.43
N LEU A 25 23.64 -1.49 -9.89
CA LEU A 25 23.85 -1.21 -8.48
C LEU A 25 23.25 0.14 -8.05
N ASP A 26 23.35 1.15 -8.89
CA ASP A 26 22.75 2.47 -8.67
C ASP A 26 21.21 2.37 -8.68
N ALA A 27 20.64 1.69 -9.69
CA ALA A 27 19.20 1.43 -9.74
C ALA A 27 18.70 0.67 -8.51
N ARG A 28 19.46 -0.30 -8.01
CA ARG A 28 19.15 -1.03 -6.77
C ARG A 28 19.21 -0.15 -5.53
N LYS A 29 20.20 0.75 -5.42
CA LYS A 29 20.29 1.69 -4.29
C LYS A 29 19.15 2.70 -4.32
N ASN A 30 18.85 3.24 -5.49
CA ASN A 30 17.76 4.20 -5.68
C ASN A 30 16.41 3.56 -5.35
N SER A 31 16.16 2.30 -5.74
CA SER A 31 14.92 1.60 -5.38
C SER A 31 14.80 1.37 -3.87
N THR A 32 15.89 0.99 -3.18
CA THR A 32 15.86 0.84 -1.71
C THR A 32 15.60 2.16 -0.99
N LYS A 33 16.15 3.28 -1.48
CA LYS A 33 15.91 4.61 -0.92
C LYS A 33 14.46 5.06 -1.12
N LEU A 34 13.91 4.82 -2.31
CA LEU A 34 12.49 5.11 -2.58
C LEU A 34 11.54 4.32 -1.66
N ILE A 35 11.93 3.10 -1.25
CA ILE A 35 11.18 2.29 -0.29
C ILE A 35 11.29 2.87 1.14
N SER A 36 12.48 3.35 1.55
CA SER A 36 12.65 3.98 2.88
C SER A 36 11.91 5.30 3.00
N ASP A 37 11.95 6.14 1.98
CA ASP A 37 11.37 7.49 2.02
C ASP A 37 9.83 7.44 2.10
N CYS A 38 9.20 6.41 1.50
CA CYS A 38 7.77 6.14 1.66
C CYS A 38 7.36 5.82 3.11
N SER A 39 8.30 5.46 3.98
CA SER A 39 8.00 5.18 5.40
C SER A 39 7.95 6.45 6.26
N GLU A 40 8.60 7.54 5.85
CA GLU A 40 8.82 8.73 6.68
C GLU A 40 7.63 9.70 6.69
N LYS A 41 6.83 9.75 5.62
CA LYS A 41 5.71 10.72 5.49
C LYS A 41 4.63 10.63 6.56
N PHE A 42 4.50 9.48 7.23
CA PHE A 42 3.62 9.33 8.38
C PHE A 42 4.49 9.02 9.60
N HIS A 43 4.77 10.04 10.40
CA HIS A 43 5.54 9.90 11.63
C HIS A 43 4.83 8.93 12.59
N TYR A 44 5.45 7.79 12.81
CA TYR A 44 5.08 6.87 13.88
C TYR A 44 5.47 7.53 15.21
N THR A 45 4.49 7.96 16.01
CA THR A 45 4.76 8.60 17.31
C THR A 45 5.16 7.53 18.34
N PRO A 46 6.16 7.79 19.20
CA PRO A 46 6.66 6.81 20.18
C PRO A 46 5.60 6.26 21.15
N GLU A 47 4.50 6.98 21.36
CA GLU A 47 3.37 6.56 22.20
C GLU A 47 2.69 5.26 21.69
N THR A 48 2.83 4.95 20.41
CA THR A 48 2.25 3.73 19.81
C THR A 48 3.03 2.45 20.08
N VAL A 49 4.26 2.54 20.62
CA VAL A 49 5.18 1.41 20.83
C VAL A 49 4.71 0.49 21.97
N GLU A 50 4.16 1.04 23.05
CA GLU A 50 3.85 0.25 24.25
C GLU A 50 2.63 -0.66 24.07
N ASP A 51 1.63 -0.23 23.29
CA ASP A 51 0.42 -1.01 23.01
C ASP A 51 0.62 -2.14 22.00
N ASP A 52 1.57 -1.98 21.06
CA ASP A 52 1.72 -2.90 19.93
C ASP A 52 2.49 -4.19 20.27
N ILE A 53 3.23 -4.22 21.39
CA ILE A 53 3.98 -5.41 21.83
C ILE A 53 3.04 -6.57 22.20
N ASN A 54 1.85 -6.25 22.73
CA ASN A 54 0.92 -7.26 23.26
C ASN A 54 -0.22 -7.63 22.31
N ASN A 55 -0.42 -6.89 21.20
CA ASN A 55 -1.58 -7.09 20.32
C ASN A 55 -1.17 -7.11 18.84
N THR A 56 -0.64 -8.26 18.42
CA THR A 56 -0.21 -8.48 17.03
C THR A 56 -1.44 -8.54 16.10
N ARG A 57 -1.64 -7.47 15.32
CA ARG A 57 -2.72 -7.31 14.34
C ARG A 57 -2.18 -7.34 12.92
N TRP A 58 -3.01 -7.80 11.99
CA TRP A 58 -2.63 -7.96 10.60
C TRP A 58 -3.75 -7.41 9.68
N PRO A 59 -3.50 -6.31 8.95
CA PRO A 59 -2.39 -5.35 9.08
C PRO A 59 -2.49 -4.54 10.39
N PRO A 60 -1.38 -3.98 10.94
CA PRO A 60 -1.44 -3.15 12.14
C PRO A 60 -1.98 -1.74 11.86
N TYR A 61 -1.67 -1.18 10.69
CA TYR A 61 -2.12 0.15 10.27
C TYR A 61 -2.66 0.13 8.85
N ILE A 62 -3.62 1.02 8.58
CA ILE A 62 -4.08 1.33 7.23
C ILE A 62 -3.95 2.82 6.96
N VAL A 63 -3.78 3.18 5.68
CA VAL A 63 -3.90 4.55 5.20
C VAL A 63 -5.18 4.64 4.38
N PHE A 64 -6.08 5.53 4.75
CA PHE A 64 -7.37 5.74 4.11
C PHE A 64 -7.56 7.23 3.80
N GLY A 65 -7.60 7.58 2.52
CA GLY A 65 -7.50 8.98 2.11
C GLY A 65 -6.13 9.55 2.46
N ASP A 66 -6.11 10.59 3.30
CA ASP A 66 -4.90 11.22 3.84
C ASP A 66 -4.66 10.88 5.33
N GLU A 67 -5.48 9.99 5.91
CA GLU A 67 -5.43 9.60 7.32
C GLU A 67 -4.71 8.27 7.54
N LEU A 68 -3.94 8.17 8.64
CA LEU A 68 -3.34 6.93 9.12
C LEU A 68 -4.16 6.37 10.29
N ILE A 69 -4.72 5.17 10.12
CA ILE A 69 -5.63 4.55 11.09
C ILE A 69 -4.96 3.31 11.69
N LYS A 70 -4.92 3.24 13.02
CA LYS A 70 -4.52 2.04 13.78
C LYS A 70 -5.68 1.04 13.81
N THR A 71 -5.41 -0.19 13.40
CA THR A 71 -6.44 -1.25 13.37
C THR A 71 -6.79 -1.74 14.76
N TRP A 72 -8.03 -2.19 14.97
CA TRP A 72 -8.48 -2.75 16.24
C TRP A 72 -8.39 -4.28 16.23
N TYR A 73 -8.68 -4.88 15.08
CA TYR A 73 -8.69 -6.32 14.87
C TYR A 73 -7.94 -6.70 13.59
N SER A 74 -7.51 -7.96 13.53
CA SER A 74 -7.03 -8.53 12.27
C SER A 74 -8.19 -8.76 11.31
N SER A 75 -7.91 -8.54 10.03
CA SER A 75 -8.80 -8.86 8.92
C SER A 75 -8.11 -9.81 7.95
N SER A 76 -8.88 -10.65 7.27
CA SER A 76 -8.38 -11.71 6.39
C SER A 76 -7.93 -11.19 5.02
N TYR A 77 -7.11 -10.14 5.00
CA TYR A 77 -6.42 -9.73 3.78
C TYR A 77 -5.48 -10.85 3.31
N PRO A 78 -5.22 -10.96 1.99
CA PRO A 78 -4.25 -11.93 1.50
C PRO A 78 -2.89 -11.71 2.19
N GLN A 79 -2.15 -12.80 2.42
CA GLN A 79 -0.99 -12.83 3.31
C GLN A 79 0.09 -11.78 2.95
N GLU A 80 0.26 -11.53 1.67
CA GLU A 80 1.21 -10.57 1.11
C GLU A 80 0.80 -9.10 1.33
N TYR A 81 -0.44 -8.84 1.75
CA TYR A 81 -0.97 -7.54 2.14
C TYR A 81 -1.16 -7.45 3.66
N ALA A 82 -1.56 -8.52 4.34
CA ALA A 82 -1.80 -8.50 5.78
C ALA A 82 -0.52 -8.21 6.60
N ARG A 83 0.65 -8.56 6.07
CA ARG A 83 1.95 -8.40 6.74
C ARG A 83 2.66 -7.08 6.48
N VAL A 84 2.10 -6.22 5.63
CA VAL A 84 2.71 -4.90 5.42
C VAL A 84 2.52 -4.06 6.68
N PRO A 85 3.48 -3.20 7.03
CA PRO A 85 3.35 -2.34 8.20
C PRO A 85 2.21 -1.33 8.04
N ARG A 86 1.90 -0.92 6.80
CA ARG A 86 0.83 0.02 6.45
C ARG A 86 0.17 -0.40 5.15
N LEU A 87 -1.13 -0.67 5.18
CA LEU A 87 -1.90 -1.02 3.99
C LEU A 87 -2.62 0.22 3.45
N TYR A 88 -2.42 0.54 2.17
CA TYR A 88 -3.05 1.72 1.56
C TYR A 88 -4.38 1.34 0.92
N ILE A 89 -5.45 2.05 1.24
CA ILE A 89 -6.80 1.76 0.76
C ILE A 89 -7.38 3.02 0.12
N CYS A 90 -7.89 2.88 -1.10
CA CYS A 90 -8.59 3.96 -1.80
C CYS A 90 -9.95 4.26 -1.15
N GLU A 91 -10.20 5.54 -0.85
CA GLU A 91 -11.44 6.01 -0.22
C GLU A 91 -12.70 5.76 -1.07
N PHE A 92 -12.56 5.73 -2.39
CA PHE A 92 -13.68 5.58 -3.31
C PHE A 92 -13.92 4.15 -3.75
N CYS A 93 -12.90 3.48 -4.32
CA CYS A 93 -13.07 2.14 -4.87
C CYS A 93 -12.71 1.00 -3.89
N LEU A 94 -12.23 1.34 -2.68
CA LEU A 94 -11.81 0.43 -1.62
C LEU A 94 -10.70 -0.56 -2.02
N LYS A 95 -10.07 -0.37 -3.18
CA LYS A 95 -8.92 -1.17 -3.58
C LYS A 95 -7.78 -0.95 -2.60
N TYR A 96 -7.15 -2.04 -2.16
CA TYR A 96 -5.99 -2.02 -1.27
C TYR A 96 -4.68 -2.22 -2.05
N MET A 97 -3.60 -1.60 -1.57
CA MET A 97 -2.27 -1.53 -2.19
C MET A 97 -1.17 -1.61 -1.14
N LYS A 98 -0.01 -2.14 -1.52
CA LYS A 98 1.12 -2.39 -0.60
C LYS A 98 2.02 -1.19 -0.36
N CYS A 99 2.03 -0.23 -1.28
CA CYS A 99 2.97 0.88 -1.25
C CYS A 99 2.34 2.19 -1.71
N GLU A 100 2.84 3.27 -1.14
CA GLU A 100 2.38 4.63 -1.37
C GLU A 100 2.47 5.04 -2.85
N GLN A 101 3.56 4.71 -3.54
CA GLN A 101 3.75 5.08 -4.95
C GLN A 101 2.68 4.47 -5.87
N VAL A 102 2.23 3.25 -5.56
CA VAL A 102 1.14 2.60 -6.30
C VAL A 102 -0.19 3.24 -5.91
N TYR A 103 -0.37 3.59 -4.64
CA TYR A 103 -1.54 4.32 -4.15
C TYR A 103 -1.68 5.70 -4.81
N ASP A 104 -0.62 6.51 -4.86
CA ASP A 104 -0.60 7.83 -5.50
C ASP A 104 -0.92 7.74 -7.00
N ARG A 105 -0.35 6.74 -7.68
CA ARG A 105 -0.65 6.49 -9.08
C ARG A 105 -2.11 6.07 -9.27
N HIS A 106 -2.64 5.29 -8.34
CA HIS A 106 -4.03 4.88 -8.35
C HIS A 106 -4.96 6.06 -8.12
N ARG A 107 -4.72 6.92 -7.12
CA ARG A 107 -5.51 8.15 -6.87
C ARG A 107 -5.58 9.02 -8.11
N LYS A 108 -4.46 9.20 -8.83
CA LYS A 108 -4.40 9.98 -10.08
C LYS A 108 -5.17 9.38 -11.26
N LYS A 109 -5.43 8.06 -11.24
CA LYS A 109 -6.07 7.34 -12.36
C LYS A 109 -7.47 6.84 -12.04
N CYS A 110 -7.84 6.75 -10.77
CA CYS A 110 -9.14 6.29 -10.34
C CYS A 110 -10.19 7.30 -10.83
N GLN A 111 -11.21 6.80 -11.51
CA GLN A 111 -12.32 7.61 -12.03
C GLN A 111 -13.54 7.56 -11.10
N THR A 112 -13.45 6.79 -10.02
CA THR A 112 -14.53 6.59 -9.05
C THR A 112 -14.40 7.64 -7.96
N PHE A 113 -15.46 8.41 -7.74
CA PHE A 113 -15.54 9.44 -6.70
C PHE A 113 -16.72 9.23 -5.73
N HIS A 114 -17.45 8.14 -5.93
CA HIS A 114 -18.55 7.68 -5.09
C HIS A 114 -18.64 6.16 -5.15
N PRO A 115 -19.31 5.48 -4.21
CA PRO A 115 -19.52 4.04 -4.26
C PRO A 115 -20.14 3.59 -5.60
N PRO A 116 -19.76 2.40 -6.12
CA PRO A 116 -20.29 1.91 -7.38
C PRO A 116 -21.72 1.39 -7.17
N ALA A 117 -22.72 2.17 -7.55
CA ALA A 117 -24.09 1.76 -7.89
C ALA A 117 -25.04 2.98 -7.78
N ASN A 118 -26.33 2.71 -7.52
CA ASN A 118 -27.38 3.70 -7.55
C ASN A 118 -27.48 4.45 -6.23
N GLU A 119 -27.60 5.77 -6.31
CA GLU A 119 -27.91 6.60 -5.15
C GLU A 119 -29.40 6.48 -4.84
N ILE A 120 -29.72 5.97 -3.65
CA ILE A 120 -31.11 5.77 -3.21
C ILE A 120 -31.59 6.86 -2.25
N TYR A 121 -30.67 7.68 -1.74
CA TYR A 121 -30.97 8.81 -0.87
C TYR A 121 -29.89 9.88 -1.00
N HIS A 122 -30.32 11.13 -1.10
CA HIS A 122 -29.45 12.31 -1.10
C HIS A 122 -30.11 13.42 -0.29
N LYS A 123 -29.39 13.95 0.70
CA LYS A 123 -29.79 15.15 1.44
C LYS A 123 -28.56 15.92 1.91
N ASP A 124 -28.47 17.18 1.51
CA ASP A 124 -27.35 18.07 1.81
C ASP A 124 -26.02 17.41 1.39
N ASP A 125 -25.11 17.14 2.33
CA ASP A 125 -23.82 16.49 2.07
C ASP A 125 -23.84 14.97 2.34
N LEU A 126 -25.03 14.37 2.54
CA LEU A 126 -25.20 12.95 2.84
C LEU A 126 -25.85 12.19 1.68
N SER A 127 -25.12 11.22 1.14
CA SER A 127 -25.58 10.30 0.10
C SER A 127 -25.55 8.85 0.59
N VAL A 128 -26.56 8.06 0.22
CA VAL A 128 -26.60 6.60 0.47
C VAL A 128 -26.73 5.87 -0.86
N PHE A 129 -25.85 4.89 -1.07
CA PHE A 129 -25.77 4.10 -2.29
C PHE A 129 -26.18 2.65 -2.00
N GLU A 130 -27.05 2.10 -2.84
CA GLU A 130 -27.41 0.68 -2.80
C GLU A 130 -26.44 -0.11 -3.69
N VAL A 131 -25.60 -0.95 -3.08
CA VAL A 131 -24.61 -1.76 -3.81
C VAL A 131 -24.97 -3.24 -3.75
N ASP A 132 -25.33 -3.83 -4.89
CA ASP A 132 -25.54 -5.28 -5.00
C ASP A 132 -24.20 -6.04 -5.00
N GLY A 133 -24.00 -6.89 -3.99
CA GLY A 133 -22.79 -7.71 -3.84
C GLY A 133 -22.62 -8.79 -4.89
N ASN A 134 -23.67 -9.19 -5.62
CA ASN A 134 -23.56 -10.11 -6.74
C ASN A 134 -22.99 -9.44 -7.99
N ILE A 135 -23.29 -8.16 -8.19
CA ILE A 135 -22.80 -7.35 -9.32
C ILE A 135 -21.42 -6.76 -8.99
N ASN A 136 -21.27 -6.11 -7.84
CA ASN A 136 -20.06 -5.41 -7.42
C ASN A 136 -19.22 -6.22 -6.42
N ARG A 137 -18.98 -7.50 -6.74
CA ARG A 137 -18.31 -8.47 -5.84
C ARG A 137 -17.02 -7.96 -5.23
N ILE A 138 -16.11 -7.41 -6.05
CA ILE A 138 -14.80 -6.95 -5.58
C ILE A 138 -14.94 -5.77 -4.60
N TYR A 139 -15.83 -4.83 -4.90
CA TYR A 139 -16.06 -3.69 -4.03
C TYR A 139 -16.60 -4.14 -2.66
N CYS A 140 -17.62 -5.00 -2.67
CA CYS A 140 -18.22 -5.53 -1.44
C CYS A 140 -17.24 -6.40 -0.64
N GLN A 141 -16.41 -7.22 -1.31
CA GLN A 141 -15.34 -7.98 -0.65
C GLN A 141 -14.34 -7.06 0.05
N ASN A 142 -13.89 -6.01 -0.64
CA ASN A 142 -12.97 -5.03 -0.06
C ASN A 142 -13.60 -4.27 1.11
N LEU A 143 -14.88 -3.92 1.00
CA LEU A 143 -15.65 -3.29 2.08
C LEU A 143 -15.74 -4.21 3.30
N CYS A 144 -16.03 -5.51 3.12
CA CYS A 144 -16.07 -6.46 4.23
C CYS A 144 -14.70 -6.63 4.90
N LEU A 145 -13.62 -6.64 4.12
CA LEU A 145 -12.26 -6.70 4.66
C LEU A 145 -11.94 -5.46 5.51
N LEU A 146 -12.31 -4.28 5.03
CA LEU A 146 -12.12 -3.02 5.75
C LEU A 146 -12.98 -2.96 7.02
N ALA A 147 -14.25 -3.33 6.93
CA ALA A 147 -15.20 -3.30 8.06
C ALA A 147 -14.82 -4.25 9.21
N LYS A 148 -13.98 -5.26 8.93
CA LYS A 148 -13.53 -6.24 9.93
C LYS A 148 -12.31 -5.78 10.74
N LEU A 149 -11.61 -4.72 10.29
CA LEU A 149 -10.40 -4.18 10.93
C LEU A 149 -10.65 -3.57 12.32
#